data_AF-A0A086ZY70-F1
#
_entry.id   AF-A0A086ZY70-F1
#
_cell.length_a   1.000
_cell.length_b   1.000
_cell.length_c   1.000
_cell.angle_alpha   90.00
_cell.angle_beta   90.00
_cell.angle_gamma   90.00
#
_symmetry.space_group_name_H-M   'P 1'
#
loop_
_entity.id
_entity.type
_entity.pdbx_description
1 polymer ?
#
loop_
_entity_poly.entity_id
_entity_poly.type
_entity_poly.pdbx_seq_one_letter_code
_entity_poly.pdbx_strand_id
1 'polypeptide(L)'
;MRWGLDRYFAPINAALDTSHGKFRRDEPMPELVKKAAEVTSIGVQAGEGWLLTAEILELIEQGCPNVICAQPFACLPNHVTGRGMFGKIRRLHPEANIVSIDYDPGASEANQLNRIKLMIAAAKKAHKAKFADGAEPQGFTTAD
;
A
#
# COMPACT_ATOMS: atom_id res chain seq x y z
N MET A 1 20.30 14.29 13.22
CA MET A 1 18.88 14.45 12.84
C MET A 1 18.03 13.25 13.26
N ARG A 2 18.43 12.01 12.90
CA ARG A 2 17.68 10.77 13.22
C ARG A 2 17.29 10.58 14.69
N TRP A 3 18.24 10.78 15.61
CA TRP A 3 18.01 10.69 17.05
C TRP A 3 16.83 11.54 17.56
N GLY A 4 16.64 12.74 16.99
CA GLY A 4 15.53 13.63 17.38
C GLY A 4 14.17 13.10 16.90
N LEU A 5 14.12 12.54 15.69
CA LEU A 5 12.91 11.90 15.16
C LEU A 5 12.57 10.63 15.95
N ASP A 6 13.55 9.79 16.25
CA ASP A 6 13.32 8.57 17.03
C ASP A 6 12.77 8.92 18.44
N ARG A 7 13.26 10.01 19.05
CA ARG A 7 12.74 10.52 20.33
C ARG A 7 11.31 11.04 20.21
N TYR A 8 10.96 11.67 19.10
CA TYR A 8 9.62 12.17 18.80
C TYR A 8 8.62 11.02 18.59
N PHE A 9 9.03 9.94 17.92
CA PHE A 9 8.19 8.76 17.69
C PHE A 9 8.14 7.79 18.88
N ALA A 10 9.08 7.87 19.83
CA ALA A 10 9.12 7.02 21.02
C ALA A 10 7.77 6.87 21.78
N PRO A 11 7.00 7.94 22.07
CA PRO A 11 5.69 7.80 22.73
C PRO A 11 4.67 7.05 21.86
N ILE A 12 4.65 7.28 20.55
CA ILE A 12 3.76 6.56 19.62
C ILE A 12 4.12 5.08 19.60
N ASN A 13 5.42 4.78 19.51
CA ASN A 13 5.92 3.41 19.55
C ASN A 13 5.56 2.70 20.86
N ALA A 14 5.72 3.37 22.01
CA ALA A 14 5.32 2.82 23.30
C ALA A 14 3.81 2.58 23.36
N ALA A 15 2.98 3.47 22.80
CA ALA A 15 1.54 3.27 22.73
C ALA A 15 1.18 2.07 21.84
N LEU A 16 1.83 1.91 20.69
CA LEU A 16 1.63 0.75 19.80
C LEU A 16 2.01 -0.58 20.48
N ASP A 17 3.04 -0.61 21.33
CA ASP A 17 3.41 -1.83 22.07
C ASP A 17 2.31 -2.31 23.03
N THR A 18 1.51 -1.38 23.56
CA THR A 18 0.36 -1.75 24.41
C THR A 18 -0.73 -2.50 23.66
N SER A 19 -0.69 -2.51 22.32
CA SER A 19 -1.62 -3.27 21.49
C SER A 19 -1.32 -4.77 21.40
N HIS A 20 -0.23 -5.25 22.01
CA HIS A 20 0.16 -6.66 22.04
C HIS A 20 0.20 -7.33 20.65
N GLY A 21 0.70 -6.58 19.66
CA GLY A 21 0.84 -7.07 18.28
C GLY A 21 -0.44 -6.96 17.44
N LYS A 22 -1.53 -6.40 17.96
CA LYS A 22 -2.73 -6.09 17.18
C LYS A 22 -2.45 -5.04 16.10
N PHE A 23 -1.64 -4.02 16.42
CA PHE A 23 -1.19 -3.03 15.46
C PHE A 23 0.31 -3.22 15.19
N ARG A 24 0.69 -3.15 13.92
CA ARG A 24 2.09 -3.14 13.50
C ARG A 24 2.61 -1.71 13.52
N ARG A 25 3.91 -1.58 13.77
CA ARG A 25 4.64 -0.33 13.56
C ARG A 25 5.05 -0.24 12.11
N ASP A 26 5.12 0.98 11.60
CA ASP A 26 5.76 1.26 10.33
C ASP A 26 7.24 0.89 10.42
N GLU A 27 7.78 0.43 9.30
CA GLU A 27 9.18 0.11 9.19
C GLU A 27 10.06 1.36 9.38
N PRO A 28 11.24 1.22 10.01
CA PRO A 28 12.16 2.34 10.11
C PRO A 28 12.55 2.88 8.74
N MET A 29 12.66 4.20 8.61
CA MET A 29 13.00 4.88 7.34
C MET A 29 14.12 4.24 6.48
N PRO A 30 15.25 3.71 7.01
CA PRO A 30 16.27 3.03 6.22
C PRO A 30 15.78 1.79 5.52
N GLU A 31 14.87 1.04 6.14
CA GLU A 31 14.29 -0.15 5.51
C GLU A 31 13.36 0.27 4.38
N LEU A 32 12.53 1.32 4.59
CA LEU A 32 11.74 1.92 3.52
C LEU A 32 12.60 2.43 2.35
N VAL A 33 13.73 3.10 2.63
CA VAL A 33 14.69 3.54 1.60
C VAL A 33 15.24 2.37 0.79
N LYS A 34 15.59 1.25 1.44
CA LYS A 34 16.08 0.05 0.76
C LYS A 34 15.00 -0.53 -0.16
N LYS A 35 13.76 -0.68 0.34
CA LYS A 35 12.62 -1.15 -0.46
C LYS A 35 12.40 -0.27 -1.69
N ALA A 36 12.38 1.04 -1.50
CA ALA A 36 12.18 1.99 -2.60
C ALA A 36 13.26 1.83 -3.68
N ALA A 37 14.52 1.64 -3.27
CA ALA A 37 15.67 1.51 -4.16
C ALA A 37 15.61 0.30 -5.10
N GLU A 38 14.77 -0.71 -4.80
CA GLU A 38 14.55 -1.87 -5.68
C GLU A 38 13.67 -1.55 -6.90
N VAL A 39 12.89 -0.48 -6.80
CA VAL A 39 11.83 -0.13 -7.75
C VAL A 39 12.04 1.24 -8.41
N THR A 40 12.54 2.23 -7.66
CA THR A 40 12.75 3.60 -8.12
C THR A 40 14.03 4.21 -7.53
N SER A 41 14.50 5.31 -8.11
CA SER A 41 15.62 6.07 -7.55
C SER A 41 15.19 6.80 -6.28
N ILE A 42 16.01 6.73 -5.23
CA ILE A 42 15.83 7.50 -3.98
C ILE A 42 15.98 9.02 -4.20
N GLY A 43 16.48 9.44 -5.37
CA GLY A 43 16.52 10.85 -5.79
C GLY A 43 15.15 11.39 -6.23
N VAL A 44 14.14 10.52 -6.39
CA VAL A 44 12.79 10.96 -6.73
C VAL A 44 12.11 11.51 -5.47
N GLN A 45 12.10 12.83 -5.32
CA GLN A 45 11.61 13.51 -4.11
C GLN A 45 10.40 14.42 -4.37
N ALA A 46 9.82 14.40 -5.58
CA ALA A 46 8.63 15.19 -5.88
C ALA A 46 7.38 14.59 -5.21
N GLY A 47 6.57 15.41 -4.54
CA GLY A 47 5.45 14.93 -3.73
C GLY A 47 5.94 14.04 -2.59
N GLU A 48 5.32 12.87 -2.40
CA GLU A 48 5.81 11.82 -1.50
C GLU A 48 7.04 11.09 -2.07
N GLY A 49 7.33 11.27 -3.37
CA GLY A 49 8.53 10.77 -4.01
C GLY A 49 8.64 9.25 -3.97
N TRP A 50 9.81 8.76 -3.54
CA TRP A 50 10.11 7.35 -3.38
C TRP A 50 9.38 6.70 -2.18
N LEU A 51 8.90 7.49 -1.22
CA LEU A 51 8.27 6.98 0.01
C LEU A 51 6.99 6.22 -0.30
N LEU A 52 6.13 6.78 -1.16
CA LEU A 52 4.90 6.13 -1.60
C LEU A 52 5.16 4.72 -2.15
N THR A 53 6.20 4.55 -2.97
CA THR A 53 6.56 3.23 -3.51
C THR A 53 7.03 2.29 -2.40
N ALA A 54 7.78 2.79 -1.43
CA ALA A 54 8.27 2.01 -0.29
C ALA A 54 7.12 1.50 0.58
N GLU A 55 6.16 2.36 0.92
CA GLU A 55 5.01 2.01 1.75
C GLU A 55 4.09 1.01 1.04
N ILE A 56 3.92 1.12 -0.29
CA ILE A 56 3.20 0.10 -1.07
C ILE A 56 3.91 -1.27 -0.95
N LEU A 57 5.23 -1.32 -1.05
CA LEU A 57 6.00 -2.57 -0.92
C LEU A 57 5.92 -3.14 0.50
N GLU A 58 6.08 -2.29 1.51
CA GLU A 58 5.93 -2.66 2.91
C GLU A 58 4.55 -3.28 3.16
N LEU A 59 3.47 -2.64 2.73
CA LEU A 59 2.11 -3.16 2.91
C LEU A 59 1.93 -4.52 2.23
N ILE A 60 2.46 -4.71 1.02
CA ILE A 60 2.40 -5.99 0.30
C ILE A 60 3.11 -7.07 1.10
N GLU A 61 4.33 -6.82 1.56
CA GLU A 61 5.12 -7.77 2.35
C GLU A 61 4.51 -8.08 3.73
N GLN A 62 3.78 -7.11 4.30
CA GLN A 62 3.01 -7.31 5.53
C GLN A 62 1.73 -8.14 5.34
N GLY A 63 1.41 -8.55 4.10
CA GLY A 63 0.25 -9.38 3.79
C GLY A 63 -0.97 -8.60 3.29
N CYS A 64 -0.80 -7.33 2.90
CA CYS A 64 -1.82 -6.50 2.27
C CYS A 64 -1.51 -6.28 0.77
N PRO A 65 -1.68 -7.30 -0.09
CA PRO A 65 -1.29 -7.20 -1.50
C PRO A 65 -2.29 -6.44 -2.36
N ASN A 66 -3.47 -6.07 -1.83
CA ASN A 66 -4.53 -5.38 -2.57
C ASN A 66 -4.47 -3.89 -2.25
N VAL A 67 -4.00 -3.08 -3.19
CA VAL A 67 -3.72 -1.65 -2.96
C VAL A 67 -4.54 -0.77 -3.90
N ILE A 68 -5.25 0.20 -3.32
CA ILE A 68 -5.91 1.27 -4.08
C ILE A 68 -5.08 2.53 -3.92
N CYS A 69 -4.58 3.03 -5.05
CA CYS A 69 -3.95 4.33 -5.14
C CYS A 69 -4.99 5.36 -5.56
N ALA A 70 -5.60 6.03 -4.58
CA ALA A 70 -6.56 7.10 -4.79
C ALA A 70 -5.80 8.39 -5.10
N GLN A 71 -5.94 8.89 -6.33
CA GLN A 71 -5.16 10.03 -6.80
C GLN A 71 -6.07 11.19 -7.19
N PRO A 72 -5.79 12.41 -6.70
CA PRO A 72 -6.56 13.58 -7.09
C PRO A 72 -6.16 14.03 -8.50
N PHE A 73 -6.99 14.90 -9.07
CA PHE A 73 -6.71 15.50 -10.38
C PHE A 73 -5.29 16.08 -10.47
N ALA A 74 -4.63 15.80 -11.59
CA ALA A 74 -3.32 16.35 -11.94
C ALA A 74 -2.18 16.11 -10.92
N CYS A 75 -2.30 15.10 -10.04
CA CYS A 75 -1.20 14.73 -9.14
C CYS A 75 -0.07 14.02 -9.88
N LEU A 76 0.71 14.77 -10.66
CA LEU A 76 1.82 14.26 -11.46
C LEU A 76 2.81 13.41 -10.65
N PRO A 77 3.17 13.76 -9.38
CA PRO A 77 3.99 12.89 -8.55
C PRO A 77 3.42 11.48 -8.46
N ASN A 78 2.15 11.33 -8.09
CA ASN A 78 1.53 10.00 -7.97
C ASN A 78 1.39 9.26 -9.32
N HIS A 79 1.20 9.99 -10.42
CA HIS A 79 1.18 9.37 -11.75
C HIS A 79 2.54 8.76 -12.12
N VAL A 80 3.63 9.45 -11.79
CA VAL A 80 5.00 9.02 -12.11
C VAL A 80 5.53 8.01 -11.09
N THR A 81 5.45 8.31 -9.79
CA THR A 81 6.04 7.51 -8.71
C THR A 81 5.10 6.45 -8.15
N GLY A 82 3.80 6.68 -8.18
CA GLY A 82 2.79 5.68 -7.83
C GLY A 82 2.52 4.76 -9.03
N ARG A 83 1.67 5.24 -9.95
CA ARG A 83 1.19 4.44 -11.09
C ARG A 83 2.33 3.95 -11.99
N GLY A 84 3.35 4.78 -12.23
CA GLY A 84 4.52 4.40 -13.05
C GLY A 84 5.27 3.18 -12.51
N MET A 85 5.24 2.95 -11.19
CA MET A 85 5.96 1.85 -10.55
C MET A 85 5.18 0.53 -10.54
N PHE A 86 3.87 0.54 -10.78
CA PHE A 86 3.02 -0.66 -10.69
C PHE A 86 3.54 -1.84 -11.51
N GLY A 87 4.07 -1.59 -12.70
CA GLY A 87 4.61 -2.64 -13.57
C GLY A 87 5.86 -3.32 -13.02
N LYS A 88 6.72 -2.58 -12.30
CA LYS A 88 7.90 -3.15 -11.64
C LYS A 88 7.48 -3.85 -10.34
N ILE A 89 6.59 -3.25 -9.55
CA ILE A 89 6.08 -3.86 -8.32
C ILE A 89 5.44 -5.23 -8.62
N ARG A 90 4.53 -5.33 -9.60
CA ARG A 90 3.90 -6.61 -9.98
C ARG A 90 4.88 -7.68 -10.49
N ARG A 91 6.05 -7.29 -10.99
CA ARG A 91 7.10 -8.24 -11.40
C ARG A 91 7.86 -8.80 -10.20
N LEU A 92 8.05 -8.00 -9.15
CA LEU A 92 8.68 -8.42 -7.91
C LEU A 92 7.69 -9.15 -6.98
N HIS A 93 6.43 -8.72 -7.00
CA HIS A 93 5.31 -9.22 -6.19
C HIS A 93 4.15 -9.64 -7.10
N PRO A 94 4.17 -10.86 -7.67
CA PRO A 94 3.11 -11.36 -8.55
C PRO A 94 1.72 -11.42 -7.91
N GLU A 95 1.66 -11.47 -6.58
CA GLU A 95 0.43 -11.41 -5.78
C GLU A 95 -0.19 -10.02 -5.70
N ALA A 96 0.55 -8.97 -6.07
CA ALA A 96 0.12 -7.59 -5.90
C ALA A 96 -1.04 -7.22 -6.85
N ASN A 97 -2.18 -6.86 -6.26
CA ASN A 97 -3.38 -6.37 -6.93
C ASN A 97 -3.52 -4.87 -6.68
N ILE A 98 -2.78 -4.10 -7.48
CA ILE A 98 -2.69 -2.64 -7.33
C ILE A 98 -3.51 -1.95 -8.42
N VAL A 99 -4.34 -0.98 -8.06
CA VAL A 99 -5.10 -0.17 -9.02
C VAL A 99 -5.01 1.32 -8.69
N SER A 100 -5.09 2.17 -9.70
CA SER A 100 -5.22 3.62 -9.51
C SER A 100 -6.65 4.08 -9.80
N ILE A 101 -7.12 5.03 -8.99
CA ILE A 101 -8.46 5.63 -9.10
C ILE A 101 -8.31 7.14 -9.14
N ASP A 102 -8.73 7.71 -10.26
CA ASP A 102 -8.68 9.15 -10.51
C ASP A 102 -9.94 9.82 -9.93
N TYR A 103 -9.73 10.65 -8.91
CA TYR A 103 -10.74 11.54 -8.35
C TYR A 103 -10.59 12.92 -8.99
N ASP A 104 -11.12 13.02 -10.20
CA ASP A 104 -11.14 14.22 -11.05
C ASP A 104 -12.59 14.63 -11.31
N PRO A 105 -12.96 15.93 -11.26
CA PRO A 105 -14.25 16.43 -11.75
C PRO A 105 -14.68 15.90 -13.13
N GLY A 106 -13.72 15.61 -14.02
CA GLY A 106 -13.98 15.04 -15.35
C GLY A 106 -14.20 13.52 -15.38
N ALA A 107 -13.90 12.80 -14.29
CA ALA A 107 -14.08 11.36 -14.18
C ALA A 107 -15.47 11.03 -13.62
N SER A 108 -16.19 10.11 -14.26
CA SER A 108 -17.49 9.69 -13.76
C SER A 108 -17.37 8.87 -12.47
N GLU A 109 -18.28 9.09 -11.53
CA GLU A 109 -18.41 8.27 -10.31
C GLU A 109 -18.58 6.78 -10.65
N ALA A 110 -19.34 6.47 -11.70
CA ALA A 110 -19.51 5.10 -12.19
C ALA A 110 -18.17 4.45 -12.57
N ASN A 111 -17.24 5.18 -13.19
CA ASN A 111 -15.91 4.66 -13.53
C ASN A 111 -15.08 4.38 -12.26
N GLN A 112 -15.13 5.25 -11.25
CA GLN A 112 -14.45 5.04 -9.97
C GLN A 112 -14.99 3.78 -9.27
N LEU A 113 -16.32 3.66 -9.14
CA LEU A 113 -16.98 2.52 -8.52
C LEU A 113 -16.68 1.21 -9.26
N ASN A 114 -16.70 1.21 -10.59
CA ASN A 114 -16.40 0.01 -11.38
C ASN A 114 -14.97 -0.48 -11.17
N ARG A 115 -13.99 0.43 -11.08
CA ARG A 115 -12.59 0.07 -10.78
C ARG A 115 -12.46 -0.58 -9.41
N ILE A 116 -13.11 -0.01 -8.38
CA ILE A 116 -13.12 -0.58 -7.03
C ILE A 116 -13.75 -1.97 -7.04
N LYS A 117 -14.94 -2.11 -7.65
CA LYS A 117 -15.66 -3.38 -7.73
C LYS A 117 -14.85 -4.47 -8.44
N LEU A 118 -14.19 -4.13 -9.55
CA LEU A 118 -13.33 -5.07 -10.28
C LEU A 118 -12.10 -5.47 -9.47
N MET A 119 -11.46 -4.52 -8.78
CA MET A 119 -10.32 -4.81 -7.90
C MET A 119 -10.74 -5.77 -6.77
N ILE A 120 -11.85 -5.48 -6.08
CA ILE A 120 -12.38 -6.31 -5.00
C ILE A 120 -12.78 -7.70 -5.52
N ALA A 121 -13.39 -7.79 -6.70
CA ALA A 121 -13.73 -9.08 -7.31
C ALA A 121 -12.49 -9.93 -7.58
N ALA A 122 -11.41 -9.32 -8.10
CA ALA A 122 -10.12 -9.99 -8.27
C ALA A 122 -9.53 -10.43 -6.92
N ALA A 123 -9.57 -9.57 -5.90
CA ALA A 123 -9.12 -9.88 -4.54
C ALA A 123 -9.88 -11.07 -3.94
N LYS A 124 -11.21 -11.08 -4.03
CA LYS A 124 -12.07 -12.18 -3.56
C LYS A 124 -11.78 -13.49 -4.30
N LYS A 125 -11.56 -13.43 -5.62
CA LYS A 125 -11.19 -14.62 -6.41
C LYS A 125 -9.84 -15.19 -5.97
N ALA A 126 -8.83 -14.33 -5.78
CA ALA A 126 -7.52 -14.74 -5.29
C ALA A 126 -7.58 -15.30 -3.85
N HIS A 127 -8.38 -14.68 -2.97
CA HIS A 127 -8.60 -15.16 -1.61
C HIS A 127 -9.22 -16.57 -1.60
N LYS A 128 -10.31 -16.78 -2.35
CA LYS A 128 -10.93 -18.12 -2.47
C LYS A 128 -9.96 -19.17 -3.02
N ALA A 129 -9.12 -18.82 -3.98
CA ALA A 129 -8.10 -19.73 -4.51
C ALA A 129 -7.02 -20.08 -3.45
N LYS A 130 -6.68 -19.13 -2.57
CA LYS A 130 -5.71 -19.35 -1.48
C LYS A 130 -6.28 -20.14 -0.30
N PHE A 131 -7.57 -20.00 0.01
CA PHE A 131 -8.22 -20.56 1.20
C PHE A 131 -9.35 -21.54 0.88
N ALA A 132 -9.26 -22.26 -0.26
CA ALA A 132 -10.29 -23.18 -0.74
C ALA A 132 -10.67 -24.30 0.25
N ASP A 133 -9.81 -24.60 1.23
CA ASP A 133 -9.97 -25.70 2.19
C ASP A 133 -10.36 -25.27 3.63
N GLY A 134 -10.99 -24.10 3.80
CA GLY A 134 -11.63 -23.73 5.08
C GLY A 134 -10.68 -23.25 6.19
N ALA A 135 -9.41 -23.04 5.89
CA ALA A 135 -8.46 -22.37 6.79
C ALA A 135 -8.50 -20.85 6.57
N GLU A 136 -9.63 -20.19 6.87
CA GLU A 136 -9.65 -18.73 6.88
C GLU A 136 -8.74 -18.21 8.02
N PRO A 137 -7.82 -17.26 7.74
CA PRO A 137 -7.07 -16.60 8.80
C PRO A 137 -8.06 -15.78 9.66
N GLN A 138 -8.12 -16.09 10.95
CA GLN A 138 -8.93 -15.34 11.92
C GLN A 138 -8.57 -13.85 11.86
N GLY A 139 -9.50 -13.01 11.41
CA GLY A 139 -9.25 -11.56 11.39
C GLY A 139 -10.29 -10.68 10.69
N PHE A 140 -11.13 -11.23 9.82
CA PHE A 140 -12.23 -10.46 9.22
C PHE A 140 -13.46 -11.35 9.09
N THR A 141 -14.16 -11.56 10.21
CA THR A 141 -15.50 -12.16 10.18
C THR A 141 -16.34 -11.30 9.25
N THR A 142 -16.94 -11.92 8.24
CA THR A 142 -17.93 -11.29 7.38
C THR A 142 -18.95 -10.58 8.27
N ALA A 143 -18.98 -9.25 8.21
CA ALA A 143 -20.13 -8.51 8.71
C ALA A 143 -21.26 -8.80 7.72
N ASP A 144 -22.21 -9.61 8.16
CA ASP A 144 -23.50 -9.82 7.49
C ASP A 144 -24.26 -8.49 7.35
#